data_AF-A0A836BBX1-F1
#
_entry.id   AF-A0A836BBX1-F1
#
_cell.length_a   1.000
_cell.length_b   1.000
_cell.length_c   1.000
_cell.angle_alpha   90.00
_cell.angle_beta   90.00
_cell.angle_gamma   90.00
#
_symmetry.space_group_name_H-M   'P 1'
#
loop_
_entity.id
_entity.type
_entity.pdbx_description
1 polymer ?
#
loop_
_entity_poly.entity_id
_entity_poly.type
_entity_poly.pdbx_seq_one_letter_code
_entity_poly.pdbx_strand_id
1 'polypeptide(L)'
;MDLSTVDLESSRQKAAASKEAEAKEEQGEEVTLCINLPGGQKAVHSFKVGVTVAYVKAFLAEQHSLEFAKLRLLTGGRLMIDPLSLSDCPGVAPGKEVEVEASLG
;
A
#
# COMPACT_ATOMS: atom_id res chain seq x y z
N MET A 1 26.17 -5.30 38.65
CA MET A 1 24.79 -4.83 38.44
C MET A 1 24.84 -3.84 37.30
N ASP A 2 24.64 -4.31 36.08
CA ASP A 2 24.65 -3.51 34.85
C ASP A 2 23.28 -2.82 34.73
N LEU A 3 23.16 -1.61 35.27
CA LEU A 3 21.90 -0.84 35.30
C LEU A 3 21.75 0.12 34.10
N SER A 4 22.73 0.17 33.20
CA SER A 4 22.82 1.19 32.15
C SER A 4 22.18 0.79 30.80
N THR A 5 21.88 -0.49 30.58
CA THR A 5 21.34 -0.99 29.31
C THR A 5 19.81 -0.80 29.19
N VAL A 6 19.09 -0.91 30.30
CA VAL A 6 17.61 -0.87 30.35
C VAL A 6 17.00 0.49 29.97
N ASP A 7 17.65 1.61 30.31
CA ASP A 7 17.15 2.95 29.98
C ASP A 7 17.29 3.30 28.48
N LEU A 8 18.31 2.74 27.82
CA LEU A 8 18.59 3.03 26.42
C LEU A 8 17.65 2.27 25.47
N GLU A 9 17.27 1.04 25.82
CA GLU A 9 16.32 0.22 25.03
C GLU A 9 14.90 0.78 25.09
N SER A 10 14.44 1.20 26.27
CA SER A 10 13.11 1.82 26.46
C SER A 10 12.97 3.14 25.69
N SER A 11 14.04 3.95 25.66
CA SER A 11 14.08 5.22 24.91
C SER A 11 14.07 5.01 23.39
N ARG A 12 14.72 3.95 22.88
CA ARG A 12 14.66 3.59 21.45
C ARG A 12 13.29 3.07 21.04
N GLN A 13 12.64 2.26 21.87
CA GLN A 13 11.29 1.74 21.59
C GLN A 13 10.25 2.87 21.52
N LYS A 14 10.31 3.86 22.41
CA LYS A 14 9.41 5.03 22.35
C LYS A 14 9.65 5.91 21.11
N ALA A 15 10.91 6.11 20.73
CA ALA A 15 11.25 6.89 19.54
C ALA A 15 10.86 6.19 18.23
N ALA A 16 10.96 4.85 18.17
CA ALA A 16 10.48 4.07 17.04
C ALA A 16 8.95 4.14 16.94
N ALA A 17 8.24 3.92 18.05
CA ALA A 17 6.78 3.98 18.09
C ALA A 17 6.22 5.37 17.71
N SER A 18 6.88 6.46 18.11
CA SER A 18 6.50 7.82 17.67
C SER A 18 6.72 8.03 16.18
N LYS A 19 7.85 7.59 15.61
CA LYS A 19 8.11 7.71 14.16
C LYS A 19 7.14 6.88 13.32
N GLU A 20 6.75 5.71 13.78
CA GLU A 20 5.76 4.87 13.11
C GLU A 20 4.35 5.48 13.15
N ALA A 21 4.01 6.19 14.22
CA ALA A 21 2.75 6.92 14.34
C ALA A 21 2.74 8.16 13.41
N GLU A 22 3.81 8.96 13.44
CA GLU A 22 3.97 10.12 12.54
C GLU A 22 3.92 9.69 11.07
N ALA A 23 4.64 8.63 10.68
CA ALA A 23 4.60 8.10 9.32
C ALA A 23 3.21 7.56 8.91
N LYS A 24 2.41 7.06 9.86
CA LYS A 24 1.03 6.63 9.61
C LYS A 24 0.09 7.81 9.39
N GLU A 25 0.30 8.93 10.09
CA GLU A 25 -0.47 10.16 9.89
C GLU A 25 -0.12 10.80 8.54
N GLU A 26 1.15 10.76 8.13
CA GLU A 26 1.65 11.32 6.87
C GLU A 26 1.13 10.59 5.62
N GLN A 27 0.90 9.28 5.71
CA GLN A 27 0.41 8.46 4.60
C GLN A 27 -1.12 8.48 4.42
N GLY A 28 -1.83 9.19 5.31
CA GLY A 28 -3.28 9.35 5.26
C GLY A 28 -4.06 8.10 5.67
N GLU A 29 -5.38 8.19 5.47
CA GLU A 29 -6.30 7.11 5.84
C GLU A 29 -6.23 5.90 4.89
N GLU A 30 -6.85 4.79 5.30
CA GLU A 30 -6.81 3.54 4.54
C GLU A 30 -7.87 3.51 3.45
N VAL A 31 -7.55 2.89 2.33
CA VAL A 31 -8.47 2.53 1.26
C VAL A 31 -8.40 1.02 1.03
N THR A 32 -9.54 0.40 0.81
CA THR A 32 -9.62 -1.02 0.48
C THR A 32 -9.71 -1.17 -1.03
N LEU A 33 -8.74 -1.87 -1.62
CA LEU A 33 -8.72 -2.17 -3.05
C LEU A 33 -9.23 -3.60 -3.27
N CYS A 34 -10.27 -3.72 -4.08
CA CYS A 34 -10.82 -4.99 -4.57
C CYS A 34 -10.22 -5.27 -5.95
N ILE A 35 -9.12 -6.00 -5.98
CA ILE A 35 -8.33 -6.25 -7.20
C ILE A 35 -8.82 -7.50 -7.92
N ASN A 36 -9.30 -7.32 -9.15
CA ASN A 36 -9.56 -8.40 -10.09
C ASN A 36 -8.25 -8.81 -10.76
N LEU A 37 -7.72 -9.98 -10.40
CA LEU A 37 -6.44 -10.51 -10.89
C LEU A 37 -6.55 -11.14 -12.28
N PRO A 38 -5.45 -11.17 -13.06
CA PRO A 38 -5.39 -11.92 -14.30
C PRO A 38 -5.58 -13.41 -14.01
N GLY A 39 -6.67 -13.99 -14.52
CA GLY A 39 -7.11 -15.35 -14.20
C GLY A 39 -8.47 -15.44 -13.49
N GLY A 40 -9.12 -14.30 -13.24
CA GLY A 40 -10.49 -14.23 -12.72
C GLY A 40 -10.61 -14.35 -11.20
N GLN A 41 -9.48 -14.43 -10.51
CA GLN A 41 -9.42 -14.38 -9.04
C GLN A 41 -9.65 -12.94 -8.56
N LYS A 42 -10.22 -12.78 -7.37
CA LYS A 42 -10.36 -11.48 -6.70
C LYS A 42 -9.53 -11.49 -5.42
N ALA A 43 -8.75 -10.44 -5.22
CA ALA A 43 -7.97 -10.21 -4.01
C ALA A 43 -8.39 -8.89 -3.38
N VAL A 44 -8.54 -8.85 -2.06
CA VAL A 44 -8.95 -7.66 -1.33
C VAL A 44 -7.82 -7.27 -0.38
N HIS A 45 -7.30 -6.05 -0.54
CA HIS A 45 -6.17 -5.55 0.25
C HIS A 45 -6.40 -4.10 0.66
N SER A 46 -6.07 -3.78 1.91
CA SER A 46 -6.12 -2.41 2.42
C SER A 46 -4.74 -1.76 2.31
N PHE A 47 -4.71 -0.55 1.77
CA PHE A 47 -3.51 0.27 1.62
C PHE A 47 -3.74 1.66 2.18
N LYS A 48 -2.67 2.36 2.57
CA LYS A 48 -2.76 3.78 2.88
C LYS A 48 -2.91 4.57 1.57
N VAL A 49 -3.76 5.59 1.54
CA VAL A 49 -3.99 6.38 0.30
C VAL A 49 -2.73 7.10 -0.20
N GLY A 50 -1.76 7.36 0.68
CA GLY A 50 -0.48 7.96 0.33
C GLY A 50 0.52 7.01 -0.34
N VAL A 51 0.28 5.69 -0.40
CA VAL A 51 1.22 4.78 -1.08
C VAL A 51 1.14 4.95 -2.59
N THR A 52 2.25 4.67 -3.27
CA THR A 52 2.32 4.77 -4.73
C THR A 52 1.67 3.57 -5.41
N VAL A 53 1.19 3.79 -6.64
CA VAL A 53 0.70 2.70 -7.50
C VAL A 53 1.78 1.64 -7.75
N ALA A 54 3.05 2.07 -7.87
CA ALA A 54 4.19 1.17 -8.00
C ALA A 54 4.31 0.22 -6.79
N TYR A 55 4.11 0.73 -5.57
CA TYR A 55 4.14 -0.11 -4.37
C TYR A 55 3.03 -1.17 -4.39
N VAL A 56 1.80 -0.78 -4.73
CA VAL A 56 0.68 -1.73 -4.85
C VAL A 56 0.96 -2.80 -5.91
N LYS A 57 1.54 -2.40 -7.05
CA LYS A 57 1.94 -3.38 -8.09
C LYS A 57 3.03 -4.33 -7.62
N ALA A 58 4.05 -3.82 -6.93
CA ALA A 58 5.12 -4.66 -6.39
C ALA A 58 4.57 -5.67 -5.38
N PHE A 59 3.66 -5.23 -4.50
CA PHE A 59 2.97 -6.10 -3.56
C PHE A 59 2.18 -7.20 -4.26
N LEU A 60 1.39 -6.86 -5.29
CA LEU A 60 0.60 -7.84 -6.05
C LEU A 60 1.48 -8.81 -6.85
N ALA A 61 2.58 -8.30 -7.42
CA ALA A 61 3.56 -9.11 -8.14
C ALA A 61 4.18 -10.18 -7.23
N GLU A 62 4.55 -9.79 -6.01
CA GLU A 62 5.11 -10.72 -5.02
C GLU A 62 4.06 -11.72 -4.51
N GLN A 63 2.89 -11.24 -4.06
CA GLN A 63 1.86 -12.09 -3.45
C GLN A 63 1.22 -13.07 -4.42
N HIS A 64 1.08 -12.69 -5.70
CA HIS A 64 0.42 -13.51 -6.71
C HIS A 64 1.38 -14.06 -7.77
N SER A 65 2.70 -13.97 -7.54
CA SER A 65 3.74 -14.43 -8.47
C SER A 65 3.55 -13.89 -9.89
N LEU A 66 3.17 -12.61 -10.01
CA LEU A 66 2.97 -11.91 -11.28
C LEU A 66 4.25 -11.16 -11.68
N GLU A 67 4.44 -10.95 -12.98
CA GLU A 67 5.58 -10.17 -13.46
C GLU A 67 5.28 -8.67 -13.35
N PHE A 68 5.97 -7.99 -12.43
CA PHE A 68 5.78 -6.54 -12.18
C PHE A 68 5.82 -5.70 -13.47
N ALA A 69 6.76 -5.97 -14.37
CA ALA A 69 6.96 -5.22 -15.61
C ALA A 69 5.77 -5.32 -16.59
N LYS A 70 5.01 -6.42 -16.54
CA LYS A 70 3.80 -6.64 -17.35
C LYS A 70 2.53 -6.22 -16.63
N LEU A 71 2.57 -6.06 -15.30
CA LEU A 71 1.42 -5.76 -14.49
C LEU A 71 0.96 -4.30 -14.70
N ARG A 72 -0.31 -4.15 -15.08
CA ARG A 72 -1.00 -2.87 -15.20
C ARG A 72 -2.23 -2.87 -14.30
N LEU A 73 -2.39 -1.79 -13.54
CA LEU A 73 -3.57 -1.59 -12.70
C LEU A 73 -4.49 -0.56 -13.35
N LEU A 74 -5.79 -0.84 -13.35
CA LEU A 74 -6.80 0.06 -13.86
C LEU A 74 -7.88 0.31 -12.80
N THR A 75 -8.35 1.55 -12.69
CA THR A 75 -9.52 1.92 -11.88
C THR A 75 -10.60 2.52 -12.78
N GLY A 76 -11.78 1.90 -12.81
CA GLY A 76 -12.87 2.35 -13.69
C GLY A 76 -12.45 2.46 -15.17
N GLY A 77 -11.63 1.52 -15.65
CA GLY A 77 -11.08 1.52 -17.01
C GLY A 77 -9.94 2.52 -17.28
N ARG A 78 -9.44 3.26 -16.27
CA ARG A 78 -8.31 4.18 -16.42
C ARG A 78 -7.03 3.57 -15.85
N LEU A 79 -5.93 3.69 -16.59
CA LEU A 79 -4.62 3.22 -16.14
C LEU A 79 -4.14 4.02 -14.92
N MET A 80 -3.76 3.31 -13.86
CA MET A 80 -3.07 3.88 -12.71
C MET A 80 -1.56 3.99 -13.01
N ILE A 81 -0.98 5.14 -12.73
CA ILE A 81 0.39 5.49 -13.14
C ILE A 81 1.35 5.34 -11.95
N ASP A 82 2.42 4.56 -12.13
CA ASP A 82 3.39 4.18 -11.08
C ASP A 82 3.83 5.28 -10.10
N PRO A 83 4.30 6.45 -10.57
CA PRO A 83 4.77 7.51 -9.69
C PRO A 83 3.67 8.22 -8.89
N LEU A 84 2.38 7.98 -9.19
CA LEU A 84 1.27 8.63 -8.49
C LEU A 84 0.93 7.89 -7.20
N SER A 85 0.39 8.63 -6.23
CA SER A 85 -0.21 8.03 -5.04
C SER A 85 -1.59 7.46 -5.36
N LEU A 86 -2.09 6.57 -4.49
CA LEU A 86 -3.46 6.10 -4.56
C LEU A 86 -4.46 7.27 -4.46
N SER A 87 -4.21 8.26 -3.60
CA SER A 87 -5.03 9.47 -3.49
C SER A 87 -5.11 10.32 -4.76
N ASP A 88 -4.10 10.27 -5.64
CA ASP A 88 -4.12 10.97 -6.93
C ASP A 88 -4.95 10.23 -7.99
N CYS A 89 -5.29 8.96 -7.73
CA CYS A 89 -6.02 8.14 -8.69
C CYS A 89 -7.53 8.46 -8.63
N PRO A 90 -8.18 8.69 -9.78
CA PRO A 90 -9.59 9.03 -9.81
C PRO A 90 -10.43 7.87 -9.24
N GLY A 91 -11.38 8.21 -8.37
CA GLY A 91 -12.27 7.24 -7.72
C GLY A 91 -11.70 6.59 -6.46
N VAL A 92 -10.41 6.80 -6.17
CA VAL A 92 -9.80 6.35 -4.92
C VAL A 92 -9.98 7.39 -3.84
N ALA A 93 -10.52 6.98 -2.70
CA ALA A 93 -10.70 7.84 -1.54
C ALA A 93 -10.55 7.02 -0.25
N PRO A 94 -10.11 7.65 0.85
CA PRO A 94 -10.01 6.98 2.13
C PRO A 94 -11.37 6.50 2.64
N GLY A 95 -11.37 5.39 3.37
CA GLY A 95 -12.55 4.74 3.93
C GLY A 95 -13.48 4.08 2.89
N LYS A 96 -13.06 4.01 1.62
CA LYS A 96 -13.85 3.40 0.55
C LYS A 96 -13.27 2.07 0.09
N GLU A 97 -14.15 1.26 -0.46
CA GLU A 97 -13.79 0.10 -1.28
C GLU A 97 -13.74 0.54 -2.74
N VAL A 98 -12.64 0.24 -3.42
CA VAL A 98 -12.39 0.63 -4.81
C VAL A 98 -12.10 -0.61 -5.64
N GLU A 99 -12.85 -0.79 -6.72
CA GLU A 99 -12.56 -1.85 -7.68
C GLU A 99 -11.37 -1.48 -8.56
N VAL A 100 -10.40 -2.40 -8.60
CA VAL A 100 -9.18 -2.28 -9.39
C VAL A 100 -9.07 -3.51 -10.29
N GLU A 101 -8.67 -3.32 -11.54
CA GLU A 101 -8.41 -4.41 -12.47
C GLU A 101 -6.91 -4.55 -12.68
N ALA A 102 -6.38 -5.75 -12.44
CA ALA A 102 -5.00 -6.10 -12.73
C ALA A 102 -4.95 -6.87 -14.05
N SER A 103 -4.16 -6.36 -15.00
CA SER A 103 -3.96 -6.96 -16.32
C SER A 103 -2.48 -7.15 -16.61
N LEU A 104 -2.16 -8.17 -17.42
CA LEU A 104 -0.82 -8.40 -17.94
C LEU A 104 -0.79 -7.87 -19.38
N GLY A 105 0.08 -6.89 -19.65
CA GLY A 105 0.19 -6.21 -20.93
C GLY A 105 1.45 -6.51 -21.71
#